data_AF-A0A6A4HND5-F1
#
_entry.id   AF-A0A6A4HND5-F1
#
_cell.length_a   1.000
_cell.length_b   1.000
_cell.length_c   1.000
_cell.angle_alpha   90.00
_cell.angle_beta   90.00
_cell.angle_gamma   90.00
#
_symmetry.space_group_name_H-M   'P 1'
#
loop_
_entity.id
_entity.type
_entity.pdbx_description
1 polymer ?
#
loop_
_entity_poly.entity_id
_entity_poly.type
_entity_poly.pdbx_seq_one_letter_code
_entity_poly.pdbx_strand_id
1 'polypeptide(L)'
;MHRIVKDYIAQGGDITRGDGLGGESIYGGKFPSSPTALSVNPKFGSLAMANAGPNTGNTSQYFVVLSSAESQLARIRGKYDVFGEVVDGWQVLERLNQVGTADGDVLCDVWVEDLWSVLKSDSGVVCFTSKCERSCACSLMLLNITIHHAYPIKIVG
;
A
#
# COMPACT_ATOMS: atom_id res chain seq x y z
N MET A 1 1.62 -8.28 -2.65
CA MET A 1 2.72 -7.42 -2.16
C MET A 1 4.00 -7.99 -2.72
N HIS A 2 4.75 -7.18 -3.46
CA HIS A 2 6.00 -7.64 -4.09
C HIS A 2 7.23 -7.16 -3.32
N ARG A 3 7.06 -6.25 -2.35
CA ARG A 3 8.16 -5.71 -1.55
C ARG A 3 7.67 -5.32 -0.16
N ILE A 4 8.33 -5.80 0.89
CA ILE A 4 8.02 -5.43 2.28
C ILE A 4 9.33 -5.17 3.02
N VAL A 5 9.57 -3.91 3.36
CA VAL A 5 10.72 -3.51 4.18
C VAL A 5 10.27 -3.38 5.63
N LYS A 6 10.84 -4.24 6.47
CA LYS A 6 10.55 -4.27 7.90
C LYS A 6 10.81 -2.89 8.54
N ASP A 7 9.90 -2.50 9.41
CA ASP A 7 9.86 -1.23 10.14
C ASP A 7 9.88 0.01 9.21
N TYR A 8 9.39 -0.15 7.98
CA TYR A 8 9.31 0.92 6.99
C TYR A 8 8.01 0.91 6.19
N ILE A 9 7.89 0.06 5.16
CA ILE A 9 6.73 0.04 4.25
C ILE A 9 6.44 -1.35 3.69
N ALA A 10 5.18 -1.60 3.34
CA ALA A 10 4.77 -2.74 2.52
C ALA A 10 4.16 -2.24 1.21
N GLN A 11 4.71 -2.69 0.08
CA GLN A 11 4.39 -2.22 -1.26
C GLN A 11 3.72 -3.30 -2.11
N GLY A 12 2.68 -2.87 -2.84
CA GLY A 12 1.89 -3.70 -3.72
C GLY A 12 1.33 -2.89 -4.90
N GLY A 13 0.29 -3.43 -5.53
CA GLY A 13 -0.39 -2.76 -6.64
C GLY A 13 0.35 -2.82 -7.98
N ASP A 14 1.41 -3.60 -8.12
CA ASP A 14 1.90 -3.98 -9.45
C ASP A 14 1.04 -5.13 -9.98
N ILE A 15 0.01 -4.75 -10.73
CA ILE A 15 -1.02 -5.66 -11.26
C ILE A 15 -0.63 -6.29 -12.60
N THR A 16 0.44 -5.82 -13.24
CA THR A 16 0.83 -6.28 -14.59
C THR A 16 2.01 -7.25 -14.56
N ARG A 17 2.95 -7.06 -13.64
CA ARG A 17 4.19 -7.84 -13.57
C ARG A 17 4.41 -8.49 -12.21
N GLY A 18 3.89 -7.87 -11.15
CA GLY A 18 4.07 -8.35 -9.79
C GLY A 18 5.50 -8.22 -9.25
N ASP A 19 6.39 -7.50 -9.94
CA ASP A 19 7.82 -7.36 -9.58
C ASP A 19 8.22 -5.93 -9.18
N GLY A 20 7.25 -4.99 -9.20
CA GLY A 20 7.46 -3.59 -8.89
C GLY A 20 7.86 -2.73 -10.10
N LEU A 21 8.01 -3.33 -11.29
CA LEU A 21 8.33 -2.61 -12.53
C LEU A 21 7.09 -2.32 -13.39
N GLY A 22 5.91 -2.78 -12.97
CA GLY A 22 4.66 -2.63 -13.68
C GLY A 22 3.63 -1.74 -13.00
N GLY A 23 2.36 -2.01 -13.30
CA GLY A 23 1.20 -1.28 -12.82
C GLY A 23 0.72 -0.23 -13.81
N GLU A 24 -0.59 0.00 -13.81
CA GLU A 24 -1.26 0.98 -14.65
C GLU A 24 -2.49 1.53 -13.92
N SER A 25 -2.86 2.77 -14.19
CA SER A 25 -4.14 3.31 -13.72
C SER A 25 -5.32 2.72 -14.49
N ILE A 26 -6.54 3.05 -14.08
CA ILE A 26 -7.75 2.69 -14.85
C ILE A 26 -7.76 3.28 -16.27
N TYR A 27 -6.89 4.26 -16.54
CA TYR A 27 -6.72 4.87 -17.85
C TYR A 27 -5.66 4.19 -18.73
N GLY A 28 -5.04 3.10 -18.26
CA GLY A 28 -4.02 2.35 -19.02
C GLY A 28 -2.60 2.96 -18.98
N GLY A 29 -2.35 3.87 -18.03
CA GLY A 29 -1.07 4.57 -17.94
C GLY A 29 -0.86 5.25 -16.59
N LYS A 30 -0.11 6.36 -16.58
CA LYS A 30 0.19 7.12 -15.36
C LYS A 30 -0.78 8.28 -15.16
N PHE A 31 -0.95 8.73 -13.92
CA PHE A 31 -1.68 9.95 -13.57
C PHE A 31 -0.82 10.90 -12.72
N PRO A 32 -1.09 12.22 -12.74
CA PRO A 32 -0.31 13.18 -11.98
C PRO A 32 -0.57 13.10 -10.47
N SER A 33 0.39 13.58 -9.68
CA SER A 33 0.21 13.75 -8.25
C SER A 33 -0.75 14.88 -7.89
N SER A 34 -1.39 14.78 -6.73
CA SER A 34 -2.24 15.83 -6.18
C SER A 34 -1.48 16.67 -5.13
N PRO A 35 -1.41 18.02 -5.29
CA PRO A 35 -0.73 18.88 -4.31
C PRO A 35 -1.27 18.78 -2.89
N THR A 36 -2.58 18.54 -2.73
CA THR A 36 -3.22 18.38 -1.42
C THR A 36 -2.82 17.07 -0.76
N ALA A 37 -2.72 15.97 -1.53
CA ALA A 37 -2.29 14.67 -1.02
C ALA A 37 -0.80 14.64 -0.66
N LEU A 38 0.05 15.37 -1.39
CA LEU A 38 1.47 15.54 -1.07
C LEU A 38 1.69 16.31 0.25
N SER A 39 0.74 17.15 0.63
CA SER A 39 0.83 17.96 1.86
C SER A 39 0.46 17.18 3.13
N VAL A 40 -0.11 15.98 2.98
CA VAL A 40 -0.49 15.13 4.11
C VAL A 40 0.74 14.44 4.67
N ASN A 41 0.98 14.58 5.98
CA ASN A 41 2.08 13.91 6.65
C ASN A 41 1.77 12.42 6.84
N PRO A 42 2.63 11.51 6.33
CA PRO A 42 2.45 10.08 6.55
C PRO A 42 2.73 9.72 8.01
N LYS A 43 1.98 8.74 8.51
CA LYS A 43 2.12 8.11 9.83
C LYS A 43 1.98 6.60 9.70
N PHE A 44 2.21 5.87 10.78
CA PHE A 44 1.94 4.44 10.82
C PHE A 44 0.50 4.15 10.36
N GLY A 45 0.35 3.20 9.41
CA GLY A 45 -0.93 2.88 8.79
C GLY A 45 -1.42 3.83 7.70
N SER A 46 -0.65 4.85 7.29
CA SER A 46 -0.98 5.63 6.09
C SER A 46 -0.85 4.79 4.82
N LEU A 47 -1.76 5.01 3.87
CA LEU A 47 -1.68 4.50 2.50
C LEU A 47 -1.23 5.62 1.57
N ALA A 48 -0.24 5.34 0.74
CA ALA A 48 0.30 6.32 -0.20
C ALA A 48 0.64 5.71 -1.57
N MET A 49 0.55 6.52 -2.62
CA MET A 49 0.91 6.10 -3.97
C MET A 49 2.42 5.90 -4.09
N ALA A 50 2.84 4.78 -4.69
CA ALA A 50 4.23 4.58 -5.07
C ALA A 50 4.49 5.22 -6.44
N ASN A 51 5.64 5.87 -6.58
CA ASN A 51 6.09 6.47 -7.83
C ASN A 51 7.58 6.20 -8.06
N ALA A 52 8.05 6.42 -9.28
CA ALA A 52 9.46 6.24 -9.66
C ALA A 52 10.30 7.51 -9.43
N GLY A 53 9.83 8.41 -8.56
CA GLY A 53 10.44 9.71 -8.28
C GLY A 53 9.55 10.91 -8.65
N PRO A 54 10.00 12.13 -8.31
CA PRO A 54 9.23 13.35 -8.55
C PRO A 54 8.86 13.50 -10.02
N ASN A 55 7.62 13.90 -10.28
CA ASN A 55 7.07 14.14 -11.64
C ASN A 55 7.05 12.91 -12.57
N THR A 56 7.30 11.69 -12.06
CA THR A 56 7.25 10.48 -12.88
C THR A 56 5.84 9.94 -13.09
N GLY A 57 4.84 10.53 -12.42
CA GLY A 57 3.45 10.09 -12.39
C GLY A 57 3.24 8.84 -11.53
N ASN A 58 2.01 8.63 -11.10
CA ASN A 58 1.57 7.48 -10.31
C ASN A 58 0.94 6.42 -11.22
N THR A 59 1.04 5.14 -10.85
CA THR A 59 0.34 4.01 -11.50
C THR A 59 -0.62 3.37 -10.49
N SER A 60 -0.87 2.06 -10.58
CA SER A 60 -1.62 1.31 -9.56
C SER A 60 -0.80 0.98 -8.31
N GLN A 61 0.52 1.18 -8.31
CA GLN A 61 1.35 0.79 -7.18
C GLN A 61 1.13 1.70 -5.96
N TYR A 62 1.03 1.10 -4.78
CA TYR A 62 0.85 1.80 -3.51
C TYR A 62 1.70 1.14 -2.42
N PHE A 63 1.86 1.83 -1.30
CA PHE A 63 2.42 1.24 -0.10
C PHE A 63 1.63 1.62 1.15
N VAL A 64 1.71 0.74 2.16
CA VAL A 64 1.24 0.97 3.52
C VAL A 64 2.45 1.26 4.40
N VAL A 65 2.36 2.30 5.23
CA VAL A 65 3.43 2.68 6.15
C VAL A 65 3.41 1.77 7.38
N LEU A 66 4.53 1.09 7.63
CA LEU A 66 4.73 0.15 8.74
C LEU A 66 5.63 0.72 9.86
N SER A 67 6.09 1.97 9.72
CA SER A 67 6.93 2.62 10.72
C SER A 67 6.19 3.73 11.46
N SER A 68 6.51 3.86 12.75
CA SER A 68 6.22 5.05 13.56
C SER A 68 7.46 5.90 13.81
N ALA A 69 8.64 5.47 13.36
CA ALA A 69 9.89 6.19 13.59
C ALA A 69 9.99 7.43 12.70
N GLU A 70 10.16 8.61 13.31
CA GLU A 70 10.30 9.87 12.57
C GLU A 70 11.44 9.86 11.54
N SER A 71 12.52 9.12 11.81
CA SER A 71 13.63 8.96 10.86
C SER A 71 13.19 8.30 9.55
N GLN A 72 12.23 7.37 9.59
CA GLN A 72 11.68 6.74 8.39
C GLN A 72 10.57 7.59 7.77
N LEU A 73 9.68 8.17 8.59
CA LEU A 73 8.60 9.04 8.11
C LEU A 73 9.13 10.28 7.38
N ALA A 74 10.24 10.87 7.85
CA ALA A 74 10.90 11.98 7.19
C ALA A 74 11.39 11.66 5.77
N ARG A 75 11.68 10.38 5.46
CA ARG A 75 12.14 9.98 4.12
C ARG A 75 11.04 10.02 3.07
N ILE A 76 9.78 9.89 3.49
CA ILE A 76 8.61 9.80 2.62
C ILE A 76 7.72 11.06 2.66
N ARG A 77 7.86 11.91 3.70
CA ARG A 77 7.09 13.15 3.85
C ARG A 77 7.25 14.07 2.61
N GLY A 78 6.13 14.53 2.07
CA GLY A 78 6.09 15.45 0.92
C GLY A 78 6.47 14.85 -0.44
N LYS A 79 6.72 13.53 -0.52
CA LYS A 79 7.19 12.87 -1.76
C LYS A 79 6.16 11.94 -2.40
N TYR A 80 5.20 11.49 -1.61
CA TYR A 80 4.20 10.51 -2.02
C TYR A 80 2.82 11.00 -1.63
N ASP A 81 1.86 10.71 -2.49
CA ASP A 81 0.49 11.14 -2.32
C ASP A 81 -0.19 10.24 -1.29
N VAL A 82 -0.34 10.74 -0.06
CA VAL A 82 -1.07 10.02 0.99
C VAL A 82 -2.56 10.15 0.69
N PHE A 83 -3.23 9.02 0.52
CA PHE A 83 -4.60 8.98 0.03
C PHE A 83 -5.58 8.32 1.01
N GLY A 84 -5.07 7.65 2.03
CA GLY A 84 -5.89 7.00 3.03
C GLY A 84 -5.12 6.61 4.27
N GLU A 85 -5.82 6.04 5.23
CA GLU A 85 -5.24 5.53 6.47
C GLU A 85 -6.03 4.34 6.99
N VAL A 86 -5.33 3.45 7.70
CA VAL A 86 -5.94 2.37 8.47
C VAL A 86 -6.73 2.95 9.64
N VAL A 87 -7.97 2.48 9.81
CA VAL A 87 -8.81 2.80 10.97
C VAL A 87 -8.99 1.62 11.91
N ASP A 88 -8.92 0.39 11.38
CA ASP A 88 -9.03 -0.85 12.16
C ASP A 88 -8.31 -2.01 11.44
N GLY A 89 -7.94 -3.06 12.18
CA GLY A 89 -7.13 -4.17 11.68
C GLY A 89 -5.62 -3.97 11.88
N TRP A 90 -5.20 -3.22 12.90
CA TRP A 90 -3.78 -2.92 13.16
C TRP A 90 -2.88 -4.16 13.31
N GLN A 91 -3.40 -5.28 13.82
CA GLN A 91 -2.63 -6.53 13.92
C GLN A 91 -2.23 -7.08 12.54
N VAL A 92 -2.97 -6.72 11.49
CA VAL A 92 -2.62 -7.05 10.11
C VAL A 92 -1.34 -6.33 9.69
N LEU A 93 -1.16 -5.06 10.08
CA LEU A 93 0.08 -4.31 9.81
C LEU A 93 1.27 -4.90 10.55
N GLU A 94 1.08 -5.32 11.81
CA GLU A 94 2.13 -5.97 12.59
C GLU A 94 2.57 -7.29 11.94
N ARG A 95 1.62 -8.12 11.49
CA ARG A 95 1.91 -9.36 10.76
C ARG A 95 2.56 -9.07 9.41
N LEU A 96 2.08 -8.06 8.68
CA LEU A 96 2.66 -7.63 7.42
C LEU A 96 4.12 -7.18 7.62
N ASN A 97 4.42 -6.51 8.72
CA ASN A 97 5.78 -6.12 9.08
C ASN A 97 6.70 -7.32 9.39
N GLN A 98 6.15 -8.40 9.96
CA GLN A 98 6.90 -9.60 10.28
C GLN A 98 7.25 -10.46 9.07
N VAL A 99 6.52 -10.34 7.97
CA VAL A 99 6.76 -11.10 6.73
C VAL A 99 7.73 -10.41 5.77
N GLY A 100 8.24 -9.22 6.12
CA GLY A 100 9.26 -8.49 5.36
C GLY A 100 10.67 -8.64 5.92
N THR A 101 11.67 -8.44 5.07
CA THR A 101 13.09 -8.35 5.46
C THR A 101 13.57 -6.89 5.47
N ALA A 102 14.82 -6.66 5.90
CA ALA A 102 15.43 -5.33 5.83
C ALA A 102 15.69 -4.89 4.37
N ASP A 103 15.92 -5.84 3.47
CA ASP A 103 16.23 -5.58 2.06
C ASP A 103 14.97 -5.45 1.19
N GLY A 104 13.81 -5.83 1.72
CA GLY A 104 12.51 -5.69 1.06
C GLY A 104 11.92 -7.00 0.54
N ASP A 105 12.57 -8.13 0.79
CA ASP A 105 12.06 -9.45 0.39
C ASP A 105 10.82 -9.83 1.20
N VAL A 106 9.94 -10.59 0.56
CA VAL A 106 8.69 -11.09 1.14
C VAL A 106 8.86 -12.56 1.49
N LEU A 107 8.75 -12.91 2.77
CA LEU A 107 9.01 -14.26 3.30
C LEU A 107 7.87 -15.25 2.98
N CYS A 108 6.67 -14.76 2.71
CA CYS A 108 5.52 -15.55 2.28
C CYS A 108 4.60 -14.73 1.39
N ASP A 109 3.97 -15.36 0.41
CA ASP A 109 3.07 -14.66 -0.50
C ASP A 109 1.95 -13.93 0.28
N VAL A 110 1.86 -12.63 0.02
CA VAL A 110 0.78 -11.77 0.51
C VAL A 110 0.13 -11.13 -0.70
N TRP A 111 -1.19 -11.21 -0.81
CA TRP A 111 -1.95 -10.53 -1.83
C TRP A 111 -3.16 -9.82 -1.22
N VAL A 112 -3.72 -8.89 -1.98
CA VAL A 112 -5.00 -8.28 -1.65
C VAL A 112 -6.05 -9.05 -2.43
N GLU A 113 -7.00 -9.66 -1.73
CA GLU A 113 -8.12 -10.40 -2.35
C GLU A 113 -9.14 -9.44 -2.92
N ASP A 114 -9.49 -8.42 -2.15
CA ASP A 114 -10.51 -7.46 -2.52
C ASP A 114 -10.15 -6.09 -1.94
N LEU A 115 -10.24 -5.09 -2.79
CA LEU A 115 -10.32 -3.69 -2.38
C LEU A 115 -11.68 -3.20 -2.87
N TRP A 116 -12.71 -3.39 -2.06
CA TRP A 116 -14.03 -2.90 -2.43
C TRP A 116 -13.92 -1.38 -2.55
N SER A 117 -14.06 -0.86 -3.77
CA SER A 117 -14.16 0.57 -4.00
C SER A 117 -15.58 0.99 -3.61
N VAL A 118 -15.73 1.46 -2.39
CA VAL A 118 -15.96 2.88 -2.08
C VAL A 118 -16.19 3.76 -3.31
N LEU A 119 -17.28 3.55 -4.04
CA LEU A 119 -17.77 4.50 -5.04
C LEU A 119 -18.86 5.42 -4.46
N LYS A 120 -19.11 5.38 -3.13
CA LYS A 120 -20.19 6.14 -2.48
C LYS A 120 -19.94 6.69 -1.06
N SER A 121 -18.79 6.48 -0.40
CA SER A 121 -18.54 6.98 0.98
C SER A 121 -17.07 7.29 1.23
N ASP A 122 -16.69 7.90 2.36
CA ASP A 122 -15.28 8.22 2.69
C ASP A 122 -14.51 7.02 3.30
N SER A 123 -15.05 5.79 3.20
CA SER A 123 -14.61 4.61 3.97
C SER A 123 -14.56 3.34 3.14
N GLY A 124 -13.48 2.57 3.25
CA GLY A 124 -13.19 1.35 2.48
C GLY A 124 -12.62 0.20 3.30
N VAL A 125 -12.56 -0.98 2.69
CA VAL A 125 -12.02 -2.21 3.30
C VAL A 125 -10.99 -2.80 2.35
N VAL A 126 -9.81 -3.12 2.88
CA VAL A 126 -8.75 -3.85 2.19
C VAL A 126 -8.64 -5.24 2.82
N CYS A 127 -8.89 -6.27 2.02
CA CYS A 127 -8.73 -7.65 2.46
C CYS A 127 -7.33 -8.13 2.09
N PHE A 128 -6.46 -8.31 3.09
CA PHE A 128 -5.17 -8.96 2.88
C PHE A 128 -5.29 -10.45 3.16
N THR A 129 -4.76 -11.25 2.24
CA THR A 129 -4.64 -12.69 2.44
C THR A 129 -3.18 -13.06 2.28
N SER A 130 -2.72 -13.93 3.17
CA SER A 130 -1.36 -14.45 3.13
C SER A 130 -1.40 -15.96 3.06
N LYS A 131 -0.50 -16.55 2.27
CA LYS A 131 -0.26 -17.99 2.24
C LYS A 131 1.22 -18.22 2.51
N CYS A 132 1.52 -18.81 3.66
CA CYS A 132 2.87 -19.19 4.03
C CYS A 132 3.04 -20.69 3.79
N GLU A 133 3.84 -21.07 2.80
CA GLU A 133 4.10 -22.48 2.47
C GLU A 133 4.84 -23.24 3.58
N ARG A 134 5.41 -22.55 4.58
CA ARG A 134 6.32 -23.17 5.56
C ARG A 134 5.76 -23.47 6.95
N SER A 135 4.61 -22.92 7.37
CA SER A 135 3.94 -23.34 8.63
C SER A 135 2.63 -22.66 9.02
N CYS A 136 2.05 -21.73 8.25
CA CYS A 136 0.91 -20.95 8.73
C CYS A 136 -0.29 -21.09 7.80
N ALA A 137 -1.42 -21.53 8.36
CA ALA A 137 -2.72 -21.56 7.67
C ALA A 137 -2.98 -20.23 6.93
N CYS A 138 -3.59 -20.31 5.73
CA CYS A 138 -4.13 -19.13 5.07
C CYS A 138 -5.11 -18.44 6.03
N SER A 139 -4.71 -17.28 6.55
CA SER A 139 -5.59 -16.45 7.37
C SER A 139 -5.97 -15.26 6.52
N LEU A 140 -7.26 -15.17 6.18
CA LEU A 140 -7.86 -13.92 5.71
C LEU A 140 -7.74 -12.89 6.85
N MET A 141 -7.26 -11.70 6.51
CA MET A 141 -7.02 -10.62 7.45
C MET A 141 -7.64 -9.34 6.89
N LEU A 142 -8.51 -8.71 7.67
CA LEU A 142 -9.25 -7.52 7.25
C LEU A 142 -8.54 -6.27 7.76
N LEU A 143 -8.35 -5.31 6.85
CA LEU A 143 -7.82 -3.99 7.16
C LEU A 143 -8.86 -2.94 6.75
N ASN A 144 -9.45 -2.26 7.72
CA ASN A 144 -10.41 -1.20 7.43
C ASN A 144 -9.65 0.11 7.21
N ILE A 145 -10.00 0.84 6.15
CA ILE A 145 -9.34 2.08 5.76
C ILE A 145 -10.33 3.21 5.54
N THR A 146 -9.87 4.44 5.72
CA THR A 146 -10.54 5.65 5.26
C THR A 146 -9.80 6.18 4.05
N ILE A 147 -10.54 6.59 3.01
CA ILE A 147 -9.95 7.22 1.82
C ILE A 147 -10.20 8.72 1.91
N HIS A 148 -9.10 9.47 2.01
CA HIS A 148 -9.10 10.93 2.03
C HIS A 148 -9.01 11.54 0.64
N HIS A 149 -8.44 10.80 -0.31
CA HIS A 149 -8.32 11.22 -1.70
C HIS A 149 -8.50 10.03 -2.63
N ALA A 150 -9.50 10.08 -3.52
CA ALA A 150 -9.72 9.01 -4.48
C ALA A 150 -8.72 9.11 -5.63
N TYR A 151 -8.06 8.01 -5.95
CA TYR A 151 -7.17 7.89 -7.10
C TYR A 151 -7.70 6.85 -8.10
N PRO A 152 -7.39 7.02 -9.40
CA PRO A 152 -7.78 6.10 -10.48
C PRO A 152 -6.91 4.83 -10.47
N ILE A 153 -6.86 4.12 -9.34
CA ILE A 153 -6.05 2.92 -9.14
C ILE A 153 -6.78 1.73 -9.76
N LYS A 154 -6.09 1.00 -10.63
CA LYS A 154 -6.58 -0.30 -11.10
C LYS A 154 -6.14 -1.38 -10.12
N ILE A 155 -7.08 -2.22 -9.70
CA ILE A 155 -6.86 -3.30 -8.74
C ILE A 155 -7.34 -4.58 -9.40
N VAL A 156 -6.58 -5.66 -9.25
CA VAL A 156 -6.99 -6.98 -9.72
C VAL A 156 -7.97 -7.53 -8.68
N GLY A 157 -9.18 -7.88 -9.13
CA GLY A 157 -10.13 -8.70 -8.37
C GLY A 157 -10.07 -10.15 -8.83
#